data_AF-A0A353RCG2-F1
#
_entry.id   AF-A0A353RCG2-F1
#
_cell.length_a   1.000
_cell.length_b   1.000
_cell.length_c   1.000
_cell.angle_alpha   90.00
_cell.angle_beta   90.00
_cell.angle_gamma   90.00
#
_symmetry.space_group_name_H-M   'P 1'
#
loop_
_entity.id
_entity.type
_entity.pdbx_description
1 polymer ?
#
loop_
_entity_poly.entity_id
_entity_poly.type
_entity_poly.pdbx_seq_one_letter_code
_entity_poly.pdbx_strand_id
1 'polypeptide(L)'
;LPPEKRVDVVQRIANMDRTSPDVIKIVENNLADKFGNVLDVEFTQFGGVDYVADVMNNMDRSNEKSIFDELNRKNAELSDEIRKKMFVFEDITTMDDISIQRVLREVDSKDLVYALKGANKEVADVIFRNMSSRSADTVKSDLEYTHNVRLRDVEEAQQRIVGVIRRLENEGEIVIAKGGDEIIE
;
A
#
# COMPACT_ATOMS: atom_id res chain seq x y z
N LEU A 1 -23.67 -16.84 -32.35
CA LEU A 1 -24.81 -16.40 -33.21
C LEU A 1 -25.51 -17.61 -33.83
N PRO A 2 -26.86 -17.64 -33.84
CA PRO A 2 -27.64 -18.62 -34.60
C PRO A 2 -27.29 -18.61 -36.11
N PRO A 3 -27.38 -19.74 -36.84
CA PRO A 3 -26.95 -19.85 -38.23
C PRO A 3 -27.55 -18.80 -39.18
N GLU A 4 -28.84 -18.51 -39.04
CA GLU A 4 -29.57 -17.52 -39.84
C GLU A 4 -29.02 -16.10 -39.67
N LYS A 5 -28.61 -15.73 -38.45
CA LYS A 5 -28.00 -14.42 -38.17
C LYS A 5 -26.59 -14.30 -38.72
N ARG A 6 -25.86 -15.41 -38.90
CA ARG A 6 -24.50 -15.37 -39.45
C ARG A 6 -24.51 -14.95 -40.92
N VAL A 7 -25.44 -15.50 -41.69
CA VAL A 7 -25.59 -15.19 -43.12
C VAL A 7 -26.02 -13.74 -43.34
N ASP A 8 -27.01 -13.26 -42.57
CA ASP A 8 -27.49 -11.88 -42.61
C ASP A 8 -26.37 -10.87 -42.28
N VAL A 9 -25.56 -11.14 -41.25
CA VAL A 9 -24.43 -10.27 -40.89
C VAL A 9 -23.38 -10.20 -42.00
N VAL A 10 -23.01 -11.34 -42.59
CA VAL A 10 -22.02 -11.38 -43.67
C VAL A 10 -22.52 -10.65 -44.93
N GLN A 11 -23.80 -10.81 -45.28
CA GLN A 11 -24.40 -10.07 -46.42
C GLN A 11 -24.42 -8.56 -46.18
N ARG A 12 -24.71 -8.11 -44.96
CA ARG A 12 -24.71 -6.68 -44.62
C ARG A 12 -23.32 -6.07 -44.63
N ILE A 13 -22.29 -6.82 -44.22
CA ILE A 13 -20.89 -6.39 -44.32
C ILE A 13 -20.46 -6.31 -45.79
N ALA A 14 -20.82 -7.30 -46.60
CA ALA A 14 -20.47 -7.33 -48.02
C ALA A 14 -21.12 -6.20 -48.83
N ASN A 15 -22.32 -5.76 -48.43
CA ASN A 15 -23.06 -4.67 -49.07
C ASN A 15 -22.87 -3.31 -48.35
N MET A 16 -21.93 -3.22 -47.40
CA MET A 16 -21.71 -1.99 -46.63
C MET A 16 -20.99 -0.95 -47.48
N ASP A 17 -21.68 0.14 -47.79
CA ASP A 17 -21.14 1.30 -48.49
C ASP A 17 -20.60 2.36 -47.51
N ARG A 18 -20.16 3.53 -48.02
CA ARG A 18 -19.63 4.63 -47.20
C ARG A 18 -20.62 5.03 -46.10
N THR A 19 -20.28 4.71 -44.85
CA THR A 19 -21.07 5.06 -43.66
C THR A 19 -20.60 6.39 -43.08
N SER A 20 -21.54 7.24 -42.62
CA SER A 20 -21.20 8.52 -42.01
C SER A 20 -20.39 8.33 -40.72
N PRO A 21 -19.25 9.04 -40.55
CA PRO A 21 -18.44 8.98 -39.32
C PRO A 21 -19.22 9.28 -38.04
N ASP A 22 -20.24 10.13 -38.12
CA ASP A 22 -21.07 10.48 -36.96
C ASP A 22 -21.93 9.31 -36.49
N VAL A 23 -22.40 8.48 -37.42
CA VAL A 23 -23.17 7.27 -37.11
C VAL A 23 -22.28 6.22 -36.48
N ILE A 24 -21.03 6.09 -36.95
CA ILE A 24 -20.03 5.19 -36.36
C ILE A 24 -19.78 5.58 -34.90
N LYS A 25 -19.54 6.87 -34.62
CA LYS A 25 -19.33 7.38 -33.25
C LYS A 25 -20.51 7.11 -32.31
N ILE A 26 -21.74 7.23 -32.79
CA ILE A 26 -22.93 6.94 -31.98
C ILE A 26 -22.98 5.46 -31.60
N VAL A 27 -22.66 4.57 -32.54
CA VAL A 27 -22.59 3.13 -32.30
C VAL A 27 -21.44 2.78 -31.35
N GLU A 28 -20.27 3.39 -31.54
CA GLU A 28 -19.11 3.23 -30.64
C GLU A 28 -19.43 3.65 -29.21
N ASN A 29 -20.04 4.82 -29.00
CA ASN A 29 -20.42 5.29 -27.67
C ASN A 29 -21.46 4.38 -27.01
N ASN A 30 -22.47 3.95 -27.76
CA ASN A 30 -23.48 3.02 -27.24
C ASN A 30 -22.90 1.63 -26.93
N LEU A 31 -21.89 1.20 -27.70
CA LEU A 31 -21.18 -0.04 -27.43
C LEU A 31 -20.32 0.11 -26.18
N ALA A 32 -19.59 1.21 -26.04
CA ALA A 32 -18.79 1.53 -24.85
C ALA A 32 -19.64 1.58 -23.58
N ASP A 33 -20.79 2.26 -23.60
CA ASP A 33 -21.70 2.36 -22.45
C ASP A 33 -22.28 0.99 -22.04
N LYS A 34 -22.56 0.11 -23.02
CA LYS A 34 -23.09 -1.23 -22.75
C LYS A 34 -21.99 -2.21 -22.32
N PHE A 35 -20.78 -2.05 -22.82
CA PHE A 35 -19.63 -2.86 -22.43
C PHE A 35 -19.00 -2.39 -21.11
N GLY A 36 -19.16 -1.12 -20.72
CA GLY A 36 -18.73 -0.60 -19.42
C GLY A 36 -19.36 -1.33 -18.24
N ASN A 37 -20.54 -1.95 -18.42
CA ASN A 37 -21.21 -2.78 -17.41
C ASN A 37 -20.95 -4.29 -17.54
N VAL A 38 -20.28 -4.74 -18.62
CA VAL A 38 -20.01 -6.18 -18.89
C VAL A 38 -18.52 -6.49 -18.78
N LEU A 39 -17.65 -5.47 -18.82
CA LEU A 39 -16.20 -5.54 -18.66
C LEU A 39 -15.75 -5.29 -17.21
N ASP A 40 -16.53 -5.75 -16.23
CA ASP A 40 -16.09 -5.83 -14.82
C ASP A 40 -15.37 -7.15 -14.52
N VAL A 41 -14.97 -7.88 -15.57
CA VAL A 41 -14.22 -9.13 -15.48
C VAL A 41 -12.82 -8.87 -16.02
N GLU A 42 -11.84 -8.86 -15.10
CA GLU A 42 -10.39 -8.84 -15.32
C GLU A 42 -9.75 -7.51 -15.80
N PHE A 43 -10.07 -6.39 -15.17
CA PHE A 43 -8.97 -5.48 -14.84
C PHE A 43 -8.29 -6.04 -13.59
N THR A 44 -7.11 -6.65 -13.74
CA THR A 44 -6.10 -6.52 -12.67
C THR A 44 -6.02 -5.04 -12.34
N GLN A 45 -6.50 -4.68 -11.15
CA GLN A 45 -6.61 -3.31 -10.67
C GLN A 45 -5.21 -2.70 -10.60
N PHE A 46 -4.70 -2.19 -11.72
CA PHE A 46 -3.42 -1.50 -11.83
C PHE A 46 -3.66 -0.06 -11.37
N GLY A 47 -3.34 0.22 -10.11
CA GLY A 47 -3.53 1.53 -9.50
C GLY A 47 -4.66 1.56 -8.46
N GLY A 48 -4.93 2.75 -7.92
CA GLY A 48 -5.85 2.96 -6.81
C GLY A 48 -5.14 3.47 -5.56
N VAL A 49 -5.93 3.73 -4.52
CA VAL A 49 -5.45 4.28 -3.24
C VAL A 49 -4.38 3.37 -2.63
N ASP A 50 -4.57 2.05 -2.69
CA ASP A 50 -3.61 1.08 -2.13
C ASP A 50 -2.25 1.12 -2.86
N TYR A 51 -2.25 1.12 -4.20
CA TYR A 51 -1.02 1.24 -4.99
C TYR A 51 -0.28 2.56 -4.73
N VAL A 52 -1.03 3.67 -4.64
CA VAL A 52 -0.42 4.97 -4.34
C VAL A 52 0.12 5.00 -2.92
N ALA A 53 -0.58 4.43 -1.93
CA ALA A 53 -0.09 4.33 -0.56
C ALA A 53 1.23 3.54 -0.49
N ASP A 54 1.34 2.44 -1.24
CA ASP A 54 2.58 1.65 -1.31
C ASP A 54 3.74 2.42 -1.96
N VAL A 55 3.47 3.17 -3.05
CA VAL A 55 4.45 4.06 -3.67
C VAL A 55 4.89 5.16 -2.69
N MET A 56 3.95 5.76 -1.97
CA MET A 56 4.22 6.83 -1.00
C MET A 56 5.04 6.31 0.19
N ASN A 57 4.80 5.10 0.67
CA ASN A 57 5.58 4.47 1.77
C ASN A 57 7.07 4.29 1.40
N ASN A 58 7.38 4.10 0.12
CA ASN A 58 8.75 3.90 -0.37
C ASN A 58 9.42 5.21 -0.82
N MET A 59 8.71 6.34 -0.77
CA MET A 59 9.23 7.63 -1.16
C MET A 59 10.05 8.28 -0.04
N ASP A 60 11.00 9.14 -0.38
CA ASP A 60 11.65 9.96 0.63
C ASP A 60 10.66 10.97 1.23
N ARG A 61 10.85 11.25 2.53
CA ARG A 61 9.95 12.11 3.31
C ARG A 61 9.78 13.51 2.74
N SER A 62 10.78 14.05 2.04
CA SER A 62 10.72 15.41 1.49
C SER A 62 9.72 15.49 0.34
N ASN A 63 9.76 14.51 -0.57
CA ASN A 63 8.83 14.38 -1.67
C ASN A 63 7.45 13.93 -1.19
N GLU A 64 7.38 12.98 -0.25
CA GLU A 64 6.14 12.52 0.36
C GLU A 64 5.34 13.70 0.94
N LYS A 65 6.01 14.54 1.75
CA LYS A 65 5.38 15.74 2.34
C LYS A 65 4.94 16.73 1.28
N SER A 66 5.80 17.01 0.29
CA SER A 66 5.45 17.94 -0.79
C SER A 66 4.24 17.47 -1.60
N ILE A 67 4.14 16.16 -1.86
CA ILE A 67 3.01 15.56 -2.58
C ILE A 67 1.76 15.61 -1.73
N PHE A 68 1.82 15.26 -0.45
CA PHE A 68 0.67 15.34 0.44
C PHE A 68 0.19 16.78 0.67
N ASP A 69 1.09 17.76 0.75
CA ASP A 69 0.70 19.17 0.89
C ASP A 69 -0.08 19.66 -0.34
N GLU A 70 0.35 19.30 -1.55
CA GLU A 70 -0.35 19.61 -2.79
C GLU A 70 -1.64 18.79 -2.97
N LEU A 71 -1.60 17.51 -2.62
CA LEU A 71 -2.74 16.62 -2.72
C LEU A 71 -3.86 17.05 -1.75
N ASN A 72 -3.52 17.41 -0.51
CA ASN A 72 -4.47 17.88 0.47
C ASN A 72 -5.14 19.20 0.07
N ARG A 73 -4.43 20.08 -0.66
CA ARG A 73 -5.01 21.32 -1.23
C ARG A 73 -6.02 21.02 -2.34
N LYS A 74 -5.77 20.00 -3.16
CA LYS A 74 -6.62 19.66 -4.31
C LYS A 74 -7.78 18.75 -3.94
N ASN A 75 -7.52 17.76 -3.09
CA ASN A 75 -8.46 16.73 -2.66
C ASN A 75 -8.03 16.17 -1.29
N ALA A 76 -8.55 16.78 -0.22
CA ALA A 76 -8.27 16.37 1.15
C ALA A 76 -8.80 14.95 1.45
N GLU A 77 -9.95 14.58 0.90
CA GLU A 77 -10.56 13.26 1.11
C GLU A 77 -9.67 12.14 0.56
N LEU A 78 -9.17 12.27 -0.67
CA LEU A 78 -8.23 11.32 -1.26
C LEU A 78 -6.89 11.28 -0.51
N SER A 79 -6.40 12.45 -0.06
CA SER A 79 -5.19 12.50 0.77
C SER A 79 -5.35 11.70 2.06
N ASP A 80 -6.51 11.81 2.72
CA ASP A 80 -6.79 11.09 3.96
C ASP A 80 -7.03 9.59 3.71
N GLU A 81 -7.66 9.22 2.59
CA GLU A 81 -7.78 7.81 2.19
C GLU A 81 -6.42 7.16 1.96
N ILE A 82 -5.50 7.83 1.26
CA ILE A 82 -4.14 7.31 1.03
C ILE A 82 -3.39 7.19 2.35
N ARG A 83 -3.45 8.20 3.24
CA ARG A 83 -2.82 8.14 4.56
C ARG A 83 -3.34 6.99 5.41
N LYS A 84 -4.65 6.73 5.40
CA LYS A 84 -5.26 5.60 6.15
C LYS A 84 -4.74 4.24 5.68
N LYS A 85 -4.29 4.15 4.43
CA LYS A 85 -3.71 2.93 3.86
C LYS A 85 -2.19 2.82 4.06
N MET A 86 -1.53 3.91 4.47
CA MET A 86 -0.12 3.87 4.86
C MET A 86 0.02 3.18 6.21
N PHE A 87 1.03 2.33 6.31
CA PHE A 87 1.40 1.70 7.57
C PHE A 87 2.50 2.56 8.18
N VAL A 88 2.20 3.16 9.32
CA VAL A 88 3.18 3.96 10.06
C VAL A 88 3.87 3.08 11.09
N PHE A 89 5.06 3.51 11.54
CA PHE A 89 5.82 2.74 12.52
C PHE A 89 5.04 2.45 13.82
N GLU A 90 4.16 3.37 14.22
CA GLU A 90 3.30 3.23 15.41
C GLU A 90 2.25 2.11 15.27
N ASP A 91 1.89 1.75 14.04
CA ASP A 91 0.92 0.68 13.74
C ASP A 91 1.47 -0.72 14.07
N ILE A 92 2.75 -0.84 14.42
CA ILE A 92 3.34 -2.10 14.89
C ILE A 92 2.63 -2.67 16.13
N THR A 93 1.95 -1.81 16.89
CA THR A 93 1.12 -2.20 18.04
C THR A 93 -0.12 -3.02 17.65
N THR A 94 -0.56 -2.91 16.40
CA THR A 94 -1.70 -3.63 15.83
C THR A 94 -1.32 -5.00 15.26
N MET A 95 -0.02 -5.27 15.12
CA MET A 95 0.48 -6.53 14.60
C MET A 95 0.45 -7.62 15.67
N ASP A 96 0.28 -8.87 15.24
CA ASP A 96 0.42 -10.01 16.12
C ASP A 96 1.88 -10.25 16.52
N ASP A 97 2.07 -10.88 17.69
CA ASP A 97 3.40 -11.14 18.26
C ASP A 97 4.29 -11.98 17.33
N ILE A 98 3.72 -12.91 16.54
CA ILE A 98 4.48 -13.76 15.62
C ILE A 98 5.05 -12.92 14.47
N SER A 99 4.23 -12.05 13.89
CA SER A 99 4.64 -11.11 12.84
C SER A 99 5.75 -10.17 13.35
N ILE A 100 5.60 -9.61 14.56
CA ILE A 100 6.63 -8.75 15.16
C ILE A 100 7.95 -9.52 15.34
N GLN A 101 7.90 -10.75 15.87
CA GLN A 101 9.09 -11.59 16.03
C GLN A 101 9.76 -11.94 14.69
N ARG A 102 8.99 -12.06 13.60
CA ARG A 102 9.54 -12.27 12.26
C ARG A 102 10.29 -11.05 11.76
N VAL A 103 9.69 -9.86 11.92
CA VAL A 103 10.29 -8.56 11.55
C VAL A 103 11.59 -8.34 12.33
N LEU A 104 11.59 -8.56 13.65
CA LEU A 104 12.76 -8.35 14.51
C LEU A 104 13.96 -9.22 14.14
N ARG A 105 13.77 -10.32 13.40
CA ARG A 105 14.86 -11.15 12.88
C ARG A 105 15.58 -10.55 11.68
N GLU A 106 14.95 -9.61 10.97
CA GLU A 106 15.49 -8.98 9.75
C GLU A 106 15.95 -7.53 9.96
N VAL A 107 15.60 -6.94 11.10
CA VAL A 107 15.97 -5.56 11.45
C VAL A 107 17.36 -5.53 12.08
N ASP A 108 18.20 -4.58 11.64
CA ASP A 108 19.50 -4.34 12.25
C ASP A 108 19.34 -3.77 13.68
N SER A 109 20.14 -4.27 14.61
CA SER A 109 20.16 -3.79 16.01
C SER A 109 20.34 -2.27 16.11
N LYS A 110 21.15 -1.68 15.23
CA LYS A 110 21.35 -0.24 15.17
C LYS A 110 20.06 0.48 14.78
N ASP A 111 19.37 0.02 13.74
CA ASP A 111 18.11 0.63 13.33
C ASP A 111 17.04 0.53 14.41
N LEU A 112 17.00 -0.61 15.12
CA LEU A 112 16.09 -0.81 16.24
C LEU A 112 16.36 0.19 17.39
N VAL A 113 17.63 0.40 17.74
CA VAL A 113 18.03 1.38 18.79
C VAL A 113 17.63 2.81 18.39
N TYR A 114 17.88 3.20 17.15
CA TYR A 114 17.53 4.55 16.67
C TYR A 114 16.01 4.73 16.61
N ALA A 115 15.27 3.75 16.09
CA ALA A 115 13.81 3.80 16.00
C ALA A 115 13.15 3.86 17.40
N LEU A 116 13.64 3.07 18.36
CA LEU A 116 13.15 3.04 19.73
C LEU A 116 13.42 4.33 20.52
N LYS A 117 14.35 5.20 20.09
CA LYS A 117 14.51 6.53 20.70
C LYS A 117 13.39 7.50 20.38
N GLY A 118 12.76 7.37 19.22
CA GLY A 118 11.59 8.17 18.84
C GLY A 118 10.26 7.51 19.13
N ALA A 119 10.26 6.22 19.50
CA ALA A 119 9.06 5.46 19.74
C ALA A 119 8.33 5.91 21.02
N ASN A 120 7.01 5.82 21.00
CA ASN A 120 6.22 5.95 22.21
C ASN A 120 6.44 4.71 23.13
N LYS A 121 5.97 4.80 24.38
CA LYS A 121 6.15 3.72 25.36
C LYS A 121 5.47 2.41 24.93
N GLU A 122 4.27 2.50 24.35
CA GLU A 122 3.48 1.35 23.94
C GLU A 122 4.17 0.54 22.83
N VAL A 123 4.66 1.22 21.80
CA VAL A 123 5.47 0.65 20.72
C VAL A 123 6.74 -0.01 21.27
N ALA A 124 7.45 0.69 22.16
CA ALA A 124 8.66 0.14 22.77
C ALA A 124 8.36 -1.14 23.59
N ASP A 125 7.29 -1.13 24.38
CA ASP A 125 6.88 -2.27 25.21
C ASP A 125 6.50 -3.49 24.34
N VAL A 126 5.76 -3.28 23.24
CA VAL A 126 5.41 -4.33 22.27
C VAL A 126 6.65 -4.92 21.59
N ILE A 127 7.60 -4.07 21.17
CA ILE A 127 8.87 -4.52 20.59
C ILE A 127 9.66 -5.34 21.61
N PHE A 128 9.88 -4.82 22.82
CA PHE A 128 10.67 -5.52 23.84
C PHE A 128 10.04 -6.84 24.29
N ARG A 129 8.70 -6.91 24.36
CA ARG A 129 7.97 -8.15 24.69
C ARG A 129 8.26 -9.26 23.68
N ASN A 130 8.49 -8.90 22.42
CA ASN A 130 8.74 -9.82 21.32
C ASN A 130 10.24 -10.09 21.07
N MET A 131 11.13 -9.60 21.94
CA MET A 131 12.56 -9.88 21.87
C MET A 131 12.95 -11.01 22.83
N SER A 132 14.01 -11.74 22.48
CA SER A 132 14.68 -12.59 23.47
C SER A 132 15.30 -11.73 24.58
N SER A 133 15.40 -12.25 25.80
CA SER A 133 15.98 -11.51 26.94
C SER A 133 17.37 -10.93 26.61
N ARG A 134 18.21 -11.73 25.95
CA ARG A 134 19.55 -11.31 25.52
C ARG A 134 19.51 -10.13 24.53
N SER A 135 18.64 -10.21 23.53
CA SER A 135 18.49 -9.14 22.53
C SER A 135 17.94 -7.87 23.17
N ALA A 136 16.95 -8.00 24.05
CA ALA A 136 16.38 -6.88 24.79
C ALA A 136 17.43 -6.19 25.67
N ASP A 137 18.27 -6.95 26.38
CA ASP A 137 19.34 -6.41 27.22
C ASP A 137 20.40 -5.66 26.38
N THR A 138 20.74 -6.19 25.21
CA THR A 138 21.68 -5.56 24.28
C THR A 138 21.13 -4.22 23.77
N VAL A 139 19.89 -4.21 23.28
CA VAL A 139 19.24 -2.99 22.79
C VAL A 139 19.04 -1.96 23.90
N LYS A 140 18.69 -2.38 25.12
CA LYS A 140 18.59 -1.48 26.29
C LYS A 140 19.95 -0.85 26.62
N SER A 141 21.02 -1.64 26.61
CA SER A 141 22.37 -1.13 26.83
C SER A 141 22.77 -0.13 25.74
N ASP A 142 22.56 -0.45 24.47
CA ASP A 142 22.87 0.45 23.36
C ASP A 142 22.03 1.73 23.39
N LEU A 143 20.77 1.66 23.83
CA LEU A 143 19.92 2.82 24.06
C LEU A 143 20.44 3.72 25.19
N GLU A 144 21.11 3.17 26.20
CA GLU A 144 21.74 3.97 27.27
C GLU A 144 22.97 4.70 26.75
N TYR A 145 23.76 4.12 25.85
CA TYR A 145 24.95 4.77 25.27
C TYR A 145 24.65 5.71 24.10
N THR A 146 23.50 5.54 23.46
CA THR A 146 23.09 6.35 22.33
C THR A 146 22.49 7.68 22.82
N HIS A 147 23.32 8.72 22.81
CA HIS A 147 22.96 10.09 23.19
C HIS A 147 22.99 11.02 21.96
N ASN A 148 22.16 12.08 21.98
CA ASN A 148 22.14 13.15 20.97
C ASN A 148 21.87 12.65 19.54
N VAL A 149 20.80 11.88 19.37
CA VAL A 149 20.35 11.41 18.05
C VAL A 149 19.61 12.52 17.32
N ARG A 150 19.85 12.69 16.01
CA ARG A 150 19.07 13.63 15.21
C ARG A 150 17.71 13.01 14.90
N LEU A 151 16.66 13.83 14.94
CA LEU A 151 15.31 13.39 14.58
C LEU A 151 15.26 12.72 13.21
N ARG A 152 16.02 13.24 12.23
CA ARG A 152 16.12 12.64 10.90
C ARG A 152 16.63 11.20 10.93
N ASP A 153 17.65 10.91 11.74
CA ASP A 153 18.24 9.56 11.80
C ASP A 153 17.26 8.55 12.45
N VAL A 154 16.44 9.03 13.39
CA VAL A 154 15.35 8.25 14.01
C VAL A 154 14.26 7.93 12.99
N GLU A 155 13.80 8.94 12.25
CA GLU A 155 12.76 8.80 11.23
C GLU A 155 13.22 7.89 10.09
N GLU A 156 14.47 8.01 9.64
CA GLU A 156 15.06 7.12 8.64
C GLU A 156 15.13 5.67 9.15
N ALA A 157 15.46 5.44 10.42
CA ALA A 157 15.47 4.10 11.01
C ALA A 157 14.05 3.51 11.10
N GLN A 158 13.07 4.30 11.52
CA GLN A 158 11.66 3.89 11.52
C GLN A 158 11.17 3.53 10.11
N GLN A 159 11.53 4.33 9.10
CA GLN A 159 11.17 4.06 7.71
C GLN A 159 11.82 2.77 7.19
N ARG A 160 13.08 2.49 7.55
CA ARG A 160 13.73 1.21 7.20
C ARG A 160 12.98 0.01 7.80
N ILE A 161 12.55 0.11 9.06
CA ILE A 161 11.76 -0.96 9.71
C ILE A 161 10.41 -1.15 9.02
N VAL A 162 9.69 -0.05 8.72
CA VAL A 162 8.43 -0.13 7.95
C VAL A 162 8.66 -0.77 6.58
N GLY A 163 9.78 -0.47 5.92
CA GLY A 163 10.15 -1.12 4.66
C GLY A 163 10.37 -2.63 4.80
N VAL A 164 10.98 -3.09 5.90
CA VAL A 164 11.12 -4.52 6.22
C VAL A 164 9.76 -5.18 6.43
N ILE A 165 8.88 -4.53 7.20
CA ILE A 165 7.51 -5.00 7.46
C ILE A 165 6.77 -5.20 6.12
N ARG A 166 6.76 -4.19 5.25
CA ARG A 166 6.10 -4.28 3.94
C ARG A 166 6.69 -5.35 3.03
N ARG A 167 8.02 -5.53 3.04
CA ARG A 167 8.65 -6.61 2.28
C ARG A 167 8.13 -7.96 2.74
N LEU A 168 8.12 -8.22 4.05
CA LEU A 168 7.64 -9.48 4.62
C LEU A 168 6.14 -9.69 4.37
N GLU A 169 5.34 -8.62 4.38
CA GLU A 169 3.91 -8.68 4.03
C GLU A 169 3.72 -9.10 2.56
N ASN A 170 4.49 -8.50 1.64
CA ASN A 170 4.44 -8.83 0.21
C ASN A 170 4.93 -10.26 -0.07
N GLU A 171 5.84 -10.79 0.75
CA GLU A 171 6.30 -12.18 0.69
C GLU A 171 5.28 -13.16 1.32
N GLY A 172 4.23 -12.65 1.96
CA GLY A 172 3.22 -13.45 2.67
C GLY A 172 3.73 -14.06 3.97
N GLU A 173 4.86 -13.58 4.49
CA GLU A 173 5.46 -14.06 5.74
C GLU A 173 4.80 -13.48 6.99
N ILE A 174 4.18 -12.30 6.86
CA ILE A 174 3.43 -11.63 7.92
C ILE A 174 2.10 -11.11 7.37
N VAL A 175 1.12 -10.91 8.25
CA VAL A 175 -0.17 -10.31 7.90
C VAL A 175 -0.33 -9.02 8.67
N ILE A 176 -0.65 -7.94 7.97
CA ILE A 176 -0.95 -6.65 8.56
C ILE A 176 -2.46 -6.42 8.43
N ALA A 177 -3.14 -6.23 9.56
CA ALA A 177 -4.53 -5.81 9.54
C ALA A 177 -4.60 -4.37 9.03
N LYS A 178 -4.80 -4.18 7.71
CA LYS A 178 -5.05 -2.86 7.13
C LYS A 178 -6.44 -2.42 7.61
N GLY A 179 -6.51 -1.31 8.35
CA GLY A 179 -7.74 -0.84 8.99
C GLY A 179 -8.96 -0.95 8.08
N GLY A 180 -9.85 -1.90 8.38
CA GLY A 180 -11.06 -2.17 7.61
C GLY A 180 -11.35 -3.66 7.37
N ASP A 181 -10.34 -4.51 7.32
CA ASP A 181 -10.57 -5.96 7.14
C ASP A 181 -10.65 -6.66 8.50
N GLU A 182 -11.88 -6.94 8.93
CA GLU A 182 -12.17 -7.90 9.98
C GLU A 182 -11.59 -9.26 9.55
N ILE A 183 -10.49 -9.66 10.20
CA ILE A 183 -10.02 -11.05 10.12
C ILE A 183 -11.07 -11.88 10.86
N ILE A 184 -11.94 -12.55 10.11
CA ILE A 184 -12.84 -13.56 10.65
C ILE A 184 -12.00 -14.81 10.93
N GLU A 185 -11.94 -15.19 12.20
CA GLU A 185 -11.37 -16.45 12.71
C GLU A 185 -12.31 -17.64 12.43
#